data_AF-A0AAX6LI57-F1
#
_entry.id   AF-A0AAX6LI57-F1
#
_cell.length_a   1.000
_cell.length_b   1.000
_cell.length_c   1.000
_cell.angle_alpha   90.00
_cell.angle_beta   90.00
_cell.angle_gamma   90.00
#
_symmetry.space_group_name_H-M   'P 1'
#
loop_
_entity.id
_entity.type
_entity.pdbx_description
1 polymer ?
#
loop_
_entity_poly.entity_id
_entity_poly.type
_entity_poly.pdbx_seq_one_letter_code
_entity_poly.pdbx_strand_id
1 'polypeptide(L)' 'MIEVKTVSRGNSLALSLPKDGRFKKGQRWLLIPSKDGESYTLVPRIENPYAGPKSKQPMTEAWSDVNWNEVE' A
#
# COMPACT_ATOMS: atom_id res chain seq x y z
N MET A 1 21.69 -7.19 -4.25
CA MET A 1 20.73 -8.30 -4.33
C MET A 1 20.86 -9.12 -3.05
N ILE A 2 19.77 -9.57 -2.45
CA ILE A 2 19.81 -10.38 -1.21
C ILE A 2 19.33 -11.78 -1.58
N GLU A 3 20.16 -12.78 -1.30
CA GLU A 3 19.76 -14.18 -1.43
C GLU A 3 19.05 -14.62 -0.14
N VAL A 4 17.90 -15.26 -0.28
CA VAL A 4 17.07 -15.69 0.85
C VAL A 4 16.67 -17.15 0.68
N LYS A 5 16.61 -17.87 1.80
CA LYS A 5 16.20 -19.29 1.79
C LYS A 5 14.70 -19.41 1.89
N THR A 6 14.12 -20.33 1.12
CA THR A 6 12.75 -20.76 1.31
C THR A 6 12.69 -21.75 2.48
N VAL A 7 11.65 -21.63 3.31
CA VAL A 7 11.41 -22.50 4.45
C VAL A 7 9.93 -22.85 4.50
N SER A 8 9.60 -24.08 4.91
CA SER A 8 8.22 -24.47 5.16
C SER A 8 7.75 -23.92 6.52
N ARG A 9 6.55 -23.34 6.55
CA ARG A 9 5.87 -22.87 7.76
C ARG A 9 4.43 -23.37 7.74
N GLY A 10 4.20 -24.49 8.43
CA GLY A 10 2.91 -25.19 8.40
C GLY A 10 2.60 -25.65 6.97
N ASN A 11 1.50 -25.15 6.41
CA ASN A 11 1.07 -25.48 5.05
C ASN A 11 1.48 -24.41 4.02
N SER A 12 2.38 -23.50 4.37
CA SER A 12 2.81 -22.40 3.49
C SER A 12 4.31 -22.40 3.29
N LEU A 13 4.75 -21.99 2.09
CA LEU A 13 6.14 -21.69 1.80
C LEU A 13 6.42 -20.23 2.19
N ALA A 14 7.51 -20.00 2.93
CA ALA A 14 7.90 -18.69 3.41
C ALA A 14 9.38 -18.39 3.07
N LEU A 15 9.73 -17.11 3.03
CA LEU A 15 11.12 -16.65 2.84
C LEU A 15 11.73 -16.30 4.20
N SER A 16 12.91 -16.84 4.47
CA SER A 16 13.73 -16.44 5.62
C SER A 16 14.49 -15.17 5.29
N LEU A 17 13.96 -14.03 5.72
CA LEU A 17 14.58 -12.72 5.54
C LEU A 17 15.73 -12.51 6.54
N PRO A 18 16.81 -11.81 6.15
CA PRO A 18 17.89 -11.48 7.07
C PRO A 18 17.39 -10.59 8.21
N LYS A 19 18.04 -10.70 9.37
CA LYS A 19 17.84 -9.75 10.48
C LYS A 19 18.50 -8.42 10.11
N ASP A 20 17.76 -7.59 9.37
CA ASP A 20 18.14 -6.23 8.98
C ASP A 20 17.03 -5.27 9.42
N GLY A 21 17.39 -4.03 9.77
CA GLY A 21 16.46 -2.98 10.22
C GLY A 21 15.41 -2.59 9.17
N ARG A 22 15.61 -3.01 7.91
CA ARG A 22 14.66 -2.83 6.80
C ARG A 22 13.38 -3.65 6.94
N PHE A 23 13.42 -4.78 7.65
CA PHE A 23 12.28 -5.68 7.81
C PHE A 23 11.76 -5.63 9.26
N LYS A 24 10.54 -5.12 9.44
CA LYS A 24 9.90 -5.03 10.77
C LYS A 24 8.83 -6.10 10.94
N LYS A 25 8.73 -6.64 12.16
CA LYS A 25 7.66 -7.58 12.52
C LYS A 25 6.29 -6.92 12.29
N GLY A 26 5.38 -7.64 11.65
CA GLY A 26 4.02 -7.17 11.35
C GLY A 26 3.90 -6.28 10.09
N GLN A 27 5.01 -5.95 9.44
CA GLN A 27 4.99 -5.20 8.19
C GLN A 27 4.45 -6.06 7.04
N ARG A 28 3.63 -5.46 6.17
CA ARG A 28 3.10 -6.12 4.97
C ARG A 28 3.91 -5.71 3.74
N TRP A 29 4.12 -6.67 2.85
CA TRP A 29 4.94 -6.50 1.65
C TRP A 29 4.22 -7.07 0.44
N LEU A 30 4.48 -6.49 -0.73
CA LEU A 30 4.10 -7.03 -2.02
C LEU A 30 5.31 -7.76 -2.61
N LEU A 31 5.09 -8.99 -3.06
CA LEU A 31 6.09 -9.80 -3.75
C LEU A 31 5.75 -9.79 -5.24
N ILE A 32 6.62 -9.20 -6.05
CA ILE A 32 6.42 -9.05 -7.50
C ILE A 32 7.45 -9.91 -8.21
N PRO A 33 7.05 -10.93 -9.00
CA PRO A 33 7.98 -11.72 -9.78
C PRO A 33 8.62 -10.87 -10.88
N SER A 34 9.91 -11.06 -11.08
CA SER A 34 10.63 -10.53 -12.23
C SER A 34 10.36 -11.36 -13.48
N LYS A 35 10.73 -10.84 -14.65
CA LYS A 35 10.55 -11.51 -15.95
C LYS A 35 11.39 -12.79 -16.11
N ASP A 36 12.45 -12.92 -15.32
CA ASP A 36 13.34 -14.09 -15.31
C ASP A 36 12.73 -15.32 -14.62
N GLY A 37 11.65 -15.14 -13.86
CA GLY A 37 10.98 -16.22 -13.11
C GLY A 37 11.71 -16.69 -11.85
N GLU A 38 12.95 -16.23 -11.63
CA GLU A 38 13.79 -16.62 -10.50
C GLU A 38 13.99 -15.48 -9.50
N SER A 39 13.84 -14.23 -9.95
CA SER A 39 13.99 -13.06 -9.10
C SER A 39 12.64 -12.51 -8.66
N TYR A 40 12.63 -11.89 -7.49
CA TYR A 40 11.46 -11.19 -6.97
C TYR A 40 11.83 -9.83 -6.42
N THR A 41 10.94 -8.86 -6.61
CA THR A 41 11.00 -7.55 -5.98
C THR A 41 10.06 -7.51 -4.79
N LEU A 42 10.59 -7.11 -3.63
CA LEU A 42 9.82 -6.87 -2.41
C LEU A 42 9.56 -5.37 -2.26
N VAL A 43 8.29 -4.97 -2.21
CA VAL A 43 7.88 -3.56 -2.03
C VAL A 43 7.11 -3.42 -0.71
N PRO A 44 7.51 -2.52 0.20
CA PRO A 44 6.79 -2.34 1.46
C PRO A 44 5.43 -1.71 1.16
N ARG A 45 4.37 -2.24 1.77
CA ARG A 45 3.05 -1.62 1.62
C ARG A 45 3.02 -0.35 2.45
N ILE A 46 2.89 0.79 1.77
CA ILE A 46 2.71 2.09 2.41
C ILE A 46 1.27 2.16 2.93
N GLU A 47 1.08 2.76 4.10
CA GLU A 47 -0.25 3.07 4.60
C GLU A 47 -0.95 4.01 3.63
N ASN A 48 -2.22 3.76 3.34
CA ASN A 48 -2.98 4.63 2.45
C ASN A 48 -3.18 5.99 3.16
N PRO A 49 -2.57 7.09 2.68
CA PRO A 49 -2.68 8.39 3.35
C PRO A 49 -4.12 8.95 3.32
N TYR A 50 -4.98 8.38 2.49
CA TYR A 50 -6.39 8.76 2.33
C TYR A 50 -7.37 7.81 3.04
N ALA A 51 -6.89 6.76 3.71
CA ALA A 51 -7.75 5.84 4.46
C ALA A 51 -8.19 6.40 5.82
N GLY A 52 -7.65 7.55 6.23
CA GLY A 52 -8.09 8.26 7.42
C GLY A 52 -9.48 8.88 7.26
N PRO A 53 -10.14 9.25 8.37
CA PRO A 53 -11.38 10.01 8.31
C PRO A 53 -11.14 11.32 7.54
N LYS A 54 -11.93 11.57 6.49
CA LYS A 54 -11.89 12.83 5.76
C LYS A 54 -12.11 13.97 6.74
N SER A 55 -11.21 14.96 6.75
CA SER A 55 -11.43 16.18 7.52
C SER A 55 -12.73 16.82 7.03
N LYS A 56 -13.71 16.98 7.92
CA LYS A 56 -14.95 17.72 7.66
C LYS A 56 -14.67 19.22 7.65
N GLN A 57 -13.69 19.66 6.86
CA GLN A 57 -13.49 21.09 6.64
C GLN A 57 -14.73 21.60 5.93
N PRO A 58 -15.42 22.64 6.46
CA PRO A 58 -16.52 23.24 5.75
C PRO A 58 -15.99 23.79 4.42
N MET A 59 -16.49 23.25 3.31
CA MET A 59 -16.27 23.84 1.99
C MET A 59 -17.32 24.93 1.79
N THR A 60 -16.88 26.17 1.64
CA THR A 60 -17.73 27.26 1.17
C THR A 60 -18.02 27.04 -0.31
N GLU A 61 -19.29 27.05 -0.70
CA GLU A 61 -19.67 26.99 -2.12
C GLU A 61 -19.10 28.21 -2.85
N ALA A 62 -18.37 27.98 -3.94
CA ALA A 62 -17.67 29.03 -4.68
C ALA A 62 -18.62 29.99 -5.43
N TRP A 63 -19.88 29.56 -5.63
CA TRP A 63 -20.93 30.28 -6.35
C TRP A 63 -22.24 30.25 -5.58
N SER A 64 -22.22 30.79 -4.36
CA SER A 64 -23.40 30.86 -3.49
C SER A 64 -24.52 31.75 -4.06
N ASP A 65 -24.23 32.49 -5.12
CA ASP A 65 -25.09 33.44 -5.81
C ASP A 65 -25.79 32.86 -7.05
N VAL A 66 -25.47 31.63 -7.46
CA VAL A 66 -26.09 31.03 -8.64
C VAL A 66 -27.40 30.35 -8.27
N ASN A 67 -28.51 30.91 -8.77
CA ASN A 67 -29.84 30.33 -8.65
C ASN A 67 -30.15 29.39 -9.82
N TRP A 68 -29.99 28.09 -9.61
CA TRP A 68 -30.24 27.06 -10.64
C TRP A 68 -31.72 26.82 -10.96
N ASN A 69 -32.64 27.55 -10.32
CA ASN A 69 -34.08 27.46 -10.59
C ASN A 69 -34.55 28.43 -11.69
N GLU A 70 -33.68 29.27 -12.25
CA GLU A 70 -33.99 30.09 -13.42
C GLU A 70 -33.65 29.33 -14.70
N VAL A 71 -34.52 28.39 -15.08
CA VAL A 71 -34.54 27.83 -16.43
C VAL A 71 -35.92 28.11 -17.01
N GLU A 72 -35.96 28.99 -18.02
CA GLU A 72 -37.16 29.40 -18.76
C GLU A 72 -37.62 28.31 -19.75
#